data_AF-A0A972V554-F1
#
_entry.id   AF-A0A972V554-F1
#
_cell.length_a   1.000
_cell.length_b   1.000
_cell.length_c   1.000
_cell.angle_alpha   90.00
_cell.angle_beta   90.00
_cell.angle_gamma   90.00
#
_symmetry.space_group_name_H-M   'P 1'
#
loop_
_entity.id
_entity.type
_entity.pdbx_description
1 polymer ?
#
loop_
_entity_poly.entity_id
_entity_poly.type
_entity_poly.pdbx_seq_one_letter_code
_entity_poly.pdbx_strand_id
1 'polypeptide(L)'
;MSLLGALGSPFDLGNAPAYHAWRRAKLEGYPRRVEDLMVPVANLARPTDAEVSAIAALCAKTNMAIYQLEKGAVPTVDAIKALGARLGLHRLDPNLSSGDDGLTALEAGGGVPGRDYIPHTDKPLNWHTDGYYNPPEQRVHAMTLHCVRAAPEGGANTLLDPEIVYIRLRDENPDHIAALMHPEVMTIPANVQDGEEIRPVQSGPVFSVTPETGTLHTRYTARGRSILWRKDPTTTAAVQALERLLAEGGRHTFRYRLSPGEGVICNNVFHRRDGFRDPPAPQLGRLVLRGRYYDRVTAEKREN
;
A
#
# COMPACT_ATOMS: atom_id res chain seq x y z
N MET A 1 25.13 -4.03 14.61
CA MET A 1 24.93 -3.96 13.14
C MET A 1 24.30 -5.26 12.70
N SER A 2 23.13 -5.25 12.04
CA SER A 2 22.59 -6.47 11.46
C SER A 2 23.51 -6.98 10.35
N LEU A 3 23.54 -8.30 10.10
CA LEU A 3 24.36 -8.92 9.06
C LEU A 3 24.17 -8.26 7.66
N LEU A 4 23.03 -7.62 7.46
CA LEU A 4 22.66 -6.87 6.25
C LEU A 4 23.47 -5.58 6.05
N GLY A 5 23.84 -4.89 7.13
CA GLY A 5 24.61 -3.63 7.02
C GLY A 5 26.05 -3.83 6.56
N ALA A 6 26.63 -5.03 6.74
CA ALA A 6 27.99 -5.34 6.34
C ALA A 6 28.12 -5.78 4.87
N LEU A 7 27.02 -6.26 4.26
CA LEU A 7 27.03 -6.80 2.90
C LEU A 7 26.64 -5.77 1.83
N GLY A 8 26.20 -4.57 2.21
CA GLY A 8 25.70 -3.57 1.26
C GLY A 8 24.21 -3.74 0.93
N SER A 9 23.72 -3.00 -0.07
CA SER A 9 22.29 -3.00 -0.41
C SER A 9 21.85 -4.31 -1.06
N PRO A 10 20.79 -4.97 -0.57
CA PRO A 10 20.23 -6.15 -1.24
C PRO A 10 19.55 -5.79 -2.56
N PHE A 11 19.32 -4.51 -2.84
CA PHE A 11 18.69 -4.02 -4.07
C PHE A 11 19.70 -3.68 -5.17
N ASP A 12 21.00 -3.75 -4.88
CA ASP A 12 22.04 -3.76 -5.91
C ASP A 12 22.01 -5.11 -6.65
N LEU A 13 21.79 -5.06 -7.96
CA LEU A 13 21.71 -6.24 -8.81
C LEU A 13 23.04 -6.97 -8.93
N GLY A 14 24.17 -6.26 -8.80
CA GLY A 14 25.51 -6.84 -8.79
C GLY A 14 25.88 -7.54 -7.48
N ASN A 15 25.13 -7.30 -6.40
CA ASN A 15 25.43 -7.81 -5.07
C ASN A 15 24.58 -9.04 -4.70
N ALA A 16 24.88 -10.18 -5.34
CA ALA A 16 24.19 -11.43 -5.07
C ALA A 16 24.26 -11.89 -3.60
N PRO A 17 25.40 -11.77 -2.87
CA PRO A 17 25.48 -12.15 -1.46
C PRO A 17 24.51 -11.37 -0.57
N ALA A 18 24.42 -10.04 -0.72
CA ALA A 18 23.48 -9.21 0.03
C ALA A 18 22.02 -9.61 -0.27
N TYR A 19 21.69 -9.81 -1.55
CA TYR A 19 20.36 -10.25 -1.97
C TYR A 19 19.97 -11.60 -1.34
N HIS A 20 20.84 -12.62 -1.41
CA HIS A 20 20.52 -13.94 -0.87
C HIS A 20 20.38 -13.94 0.66
N ALA A 21 21.21 -13.17 1.38
CA ALA A 21 21.09 -13.02 2.82
C ALA A 21 19.75 -12.35 3.21
N TRP A 22 19.42 -11.23 2.54
CA TRP A 22 18.17 -10.51 2.75
C TRP A 22 16.94 -11.35 2.39
N ARG A 23 16.95 -12.00 1.23
CA ARG A 23 15.86 -12.89 0.78
C ARG A 23 15.60 -14.00 1.78
N ARG A 24 16.65 -14.66 2.28
CA ARG A 24 16.52 -15.72 3.30
C ARG A 24 15.85 -15.17 4.56
N ALA A 25 16.37 -14.08 5.11
CA ALA A 25 15.83 -13.44 6.30
C ALA A 25 14.37 -12.95 6.09
N LYS A 26 14.04 -12.46 4.89
CA LYS A 26 12.68 -12.04 4.54
C LYS A 26 11.73 -13.23 4.54
N LEU A 27 12.07 -14.33 3.86
CA LEU A 27 11.20 -15.49 3.71
C LEU A 27 11.12 -16.40 4.95
N GLU A 28 12.14 -16.40 5.80
CA GLU A 28 12.17 -17.20 7.02
C GLU A 28 11.06 -16.77 7.98
N GLY A 29 10.18 -17.70 8.38
CA GLY A 29 9.06 -17.39 9.29
C GLY A 29 8.06 -16.37 8.73
N TYR A 30 7.95 -16.21 7.40
CA TYR A 30 6.96 -15.31 6.82
C TYR A 30 5.53 -15.79 7.11
N PRO A 31 4.59 -14.87 7.44
CA PRO A 31 3.16 -15.18 7.66
C PRO A 31 2.54 -16.06 6.57
N ARG A 32 1.68 -17.00 6.97
CA ARG A 32 1.01 -17.96 6.05
C ARG A 32 -0.48 -17.74 5.94
N ARG A 33 -1.09 -17.06 6.91
CA ARG A 33 -2.51 -16.75 6.96
C ARG A 33 -2.72 -15.30 7.41
N VAL A 34 -3.90 -14.75 7.17
CA VAL A 34 -4.18 -13.34 7.47
C VAL A 34 -4.14 -13.05 8.98
N GLU A 35 -4.50 -14.04 9.79
CA GLU A 35 -4.51 -13.95 11.25
C GLU A 35 -3.10 -13.70 11.81
N ASP A 36 -2.05 -14.15 11.11
CA ASP A 36 -0.66 -13.89 11.48
C ASP A 36 -0.27 -12.41 11.28
N LEU A 37 -1.11 -11.62 10.59
CA LEU A 37 -0.96 -10.17 10.38
C LEU A 37 -1.82 -9.35 11.35
N MET A 38 -2.63 -10.00 12.20
CA MET A 38 -3.59 -9.32 13.06
C MET A 38 -3.00 -8.97 14.42
N VAL A 39 -3.24 -7.74 14.86
CA VAL A 39 -2.86 -7.24 16.19
C VAL A 39 -4.11 -6.71 16.88
N PRO A 40 -4.55 -7.34 17.99
CA PRO A 40 -5.56 -6.76 18.85
C PRO A 40 -5.07 -5.41 19.40
N VAL A 41 -5.90 -4.38 19.33
CA VAL A 41 -5.62 -3.06 19.91
C VAL A 41 -6.80 -2.65 20.77
N ALA A 42 -6.56 -2.34 22.05
CA ALA A 42 -7.64 -1.98 22.96
C ALA A 42 -8.18 -0.56 22.69
N ASN A 43 -7.30 0.40 22.41
CA ASN A 43 -7.68 1.81 22.25
C ASN A 43 -6.75 2.56 21.29
N LEU A 44 -7.27 2.96 20.12
CA LEU A 44 -6.48 3.70 19.11
C LEU A 44 -5.99 5.07 19.60
N ALA A 45 -6.71 5.72 20.52
CA ALA A 45 -6.30 7.02 21.04
C ALA A 45 -5.12 6.92 22.01
N ARG A 46 -4.90 5.75 22.61
CA ARG A 46 -3.85 5.48 23.59
C ARG A 46 -3.32 4.05 23.45
N PRO A 47 -2.71 3.69 22.30
CA PRO A 47 -2.19 2.34 22.12
C PRO A 47 -1.01 2.14 23.07
N THR A 48 -0.86 0.94 23.58
CA THR A 48 0.27 0.53 24.41
C THR A 48 1.54 0.41 23.57
N ASP A 49 2.71 0.47 24.22
CA ASP A 49 3.98 0.30 23.52
C ASP A 49 4.11 -1.12 22.93
N ALA A 50 3.48 -2.12 23.54
CA ALA A 50 3.44 -3.50 23.04
C ALA A 50 2.63 -3.60 21.74
N GLU A 51 1.44 -2.98 21.68
CA GLU A 51 0.59 -2.95 20.47
C GLU A 51 1.31 -2.25 19.31
N VAL A 52 1.92 -1.08 19.58
CA VAL A 52 2.69 -0.32 18.59
C VAL A 52 3.89 -1.14 18.09
N SER A 53 4.63 -1.77 19.00
CA SER A 53 5.78 -2.61 18.66
C SER A 53 5.38 -3.82 17.82
N ALA A 54 4.24 -4.45 18.11
CA ALA A 54 3.73 -5.58 17.33
C ALA A 54 3.35 -5.16 15.90
N ILE A 55 2.64 -4.03 15.74
CA ILE A 55 2.29 -3.50 14.41
C ILE A 55 3.56 -3.11 13.64
N ALA A 56 4.50 -2.41 14.27
CA ALA A 56 5.75 -2.01 13.63
C ALA A 56 6.60 -3.22 13.22
N ALA A 57 6.67 -4.27 14.04
CA ALA A 57 7.39 -5.50 13.73
C ALA A 57 6.78 -6.24 12.53
N LEU A 58 5.45 -6.31 12.45
CA LEU A 58 4.76 -6.85 11.28
C LEU A 58 5.03 -6.01 10.03
N CYS A 59 4.89 -4.68 10.10
CA CYS A 59 5.23 -3.80 8.99
C CYS A 59 6.70 -3.92 8.56
N ALA A 60 7.64 -4.12 9.47
CA ALA A 60 9.03 -4.39 9.13
C ALA A 60 9.21 -5.75 8.42
N LYS A 61 8.45 -6.77 8.83
CA LYS A 61 8.53 -8.13 8.26
C LYS A 61 7.81 -8.26 6.92
N THR A 62 6.63 -7.68 6.76
CA THR A 62 5.69 -7.95 5.66
C THR A 62 5.21 -6.70 4.93
N ASN A 63 5.69 -5.51 5.33
CA ASN A 63 5.17 -4.22 4.90
C ASN A 63 3.71 -3.96 5.27
N MET A 64 3.05 -4.80 6.08
CA MET A 64 1.64 -4.61 6.47
C MET A 64 1.27 -5.23 7.82
N ALA A 65 0.26 -4.65 8.46
CA ALA A 65 -0.43 -5.21 9.61
C ALA A 65 -1.93 -4.88 9.54
N ILE A 66 -2.74 -5.67 10.24
CA ILE A 66 -4.15 -5.43 10.44
C ILE A 66 -4.38 -5.24 11.94
N TYR A 67 -4.89 -4.10 12.38
CA TYR A 67 -5.33 -3.98 13.77
C TYR A 67 -6.80 -4.37 13.89
N GLN A 68 -7.17 -4.89 15.06
CA GLN A 68 -8.54 -5.25 15.40
C GLN A 68 -8.91 -4.66 16.76
N LEU A 69 -9.96 -3.84 16.77
CA LEU A 69 -10.55 -3.32 18.01
C LEU A 69 -11.52 -4.32 18.63
N GLU A 70 -11.84 -4.11 19.90
CA GLU A 70 -12.96 -4.80 20.54
C GLU A 70 -14.26 -4.59 19.77
N LYS A 71 -15.10 -5.63 19.75
CA LYS A 71 -16.35 -5.62 19.00
C LYS A 71 -17.25 -4.48 19.47
N GLY A 72 -17.64 -3.61 18.53
CA GLY A 72 -18.51 -2.46 18.79
C GLY A 72 -17.76 -1.17 19.11
N ALA A 73 -16.43 -1.19 19.20
CA ALA A 73 -15.63 0.03 19.28
C ALA A 73 -15.76 0.83 17.97
N VAL A 74 -16.06 2.12 18.10
CA VAL A 74 -16.12 3.06 16.97
C VAL A 74 -15.14 4.20 17.28
N PRO A 75 -13.89 4.12 16.80
CA PRO A 75 -12.89 5.14 17.10
C PRO A 75 -13.21 6.44 16.37
N THR A 76 -12.81 7.56 16.97
CA THR A 76 -12.83 8.86 16.28
C THR A 76 -11.72 8.92 15.24
N VAL A 77 -11.83 9.85 14.29
CA VAL A 77 -10.73 10.17 13.36
C VAL A 77 -9.44 10.49 14.09
N ASP A 78 -9.52 11.27 15.18
CA ASP A 78 -8.35 11.62 16.00
C ASP A 78 -7.70 10.39 16.64
N ALA A 79 -8.49 9.40 17.05
CA ALA A 79 -7.96 8.16 17.58
C ALA A 79 -7.20 7.36 16.50
N ILE A 80 -7.72 7.32 15.26
CA ILE A 80 -7.03 6.69 14.12
C ILE A 80 -5.70 7.40 13.84
N LYS A 81 -5.71 8.74 13.85
CA LYS A 81 -4.51 9.57 13.67
C LYS A 81 -3.51 9.40 14.82
N ALA A 82 -3.99 9.23 16.04
CA ALA A 82 -3.15 8.97 17.21
C ALA A 82 -2.38 7.64 17.08
N LEU A 83 -3.04 6.56 16.64
CA LEU A 83 -2.32 5.32 16.32
C LEU A 83 -1.29 5.53 15.21
N GLY A 84 -1.67 6.26 14.14
CA GLY A 84 -0.74 6.61 13.05
C GLY A 84 0.50 7.35 13.56
N ALA A 85 0.32 8.38 14.39
CA ALA A 85 1.41 9.16 14.97
C ALA A 85 2.36 8.30 15.81
N ARG A 86 1.83 7.37 16.62
CA ARG A 86 2.62 6.39 17.39
C ARG A 86 3.44 5.43 16.53
N LEU A 87 3.12 5.35 15.23
CA LEU A 87 3.82 4.58 14.21
C LEU A 87 4.66 5.47 13.27
N GLY A 88 4.91 6.73 13.67
CA GLY A 88 5.69 7.70 12.92
C GLY A 88 4.98 8.30 11.71
N LEU A 89 3.64 8.14 11.59
CA LEU A 89 2.85 8.64 10.48
C LEU A 89 2.21 9.99 10.85
N HIS A 90 2.83 11.09 10.43
CA HIS A 90 2.43 12.46 10.78
C HIS A 90 2.02 13.30 9.57
N ARG A 91 2.63 13.06 8.41
CA ARG A 91 2.52 13.86 7.19
C ARG A 91 1.54 13.21 6.23
N LEU A 92 0.27 13.55 6.37
CA LEU A 92 -0.79 13.15 5.45
C LEU A 92 -0.60 13.84 4.09
N ASP A 93 -0.96 13.12 3.02
CA ASP A 93 -1.03 13.61 1.65
C ASP A 93 -2.42 14.22 1.40
N PRO A 94 -2.56 15.57 1.44
CA PRO A 94 -3.83 16.23 1.17
C PRO A 94 -4.17 16.00 -0.31
N ASN A 95 -5.28 15.34 -0.56
CA ASN A 95 -5.67 14.98 -1.91
C ASN A 95 -7.06 15.51 -2.22
N LEU A 96 -7.42 15.51 -3.50
CA LEU A 96 -8.68 16.08 -3.96
C LEU A 96 -9.94 15.48 -3.29
N SER A 97 -9.81 14.35 -2.60
CA SER A 97 -10.89 13.69 -1.86
C SER A 97 -10.62 13.58 -0.36
N SER A 98 -9.57 14.18 0.20
CA SER A 98 -9.40 14.22 1.66
C SER A 98 -10.31 15.28 2.26
N GLY A 99 -10.93 14.97 3.41
CA GLY A 99 -11.58 15.97 4.24
C GLY A 99 -10.56 16.87 4.95
N ASP A 100 -11.05 17.85 5.70
CA ASP A 100 -10.24 18.80 6.47
C ASP A 100 -9.33 18.11 7.50
N ASP A 101 -9.68 16.89 7.90
CA ASP A 101 -8.92 16.04 8.82
C ASP A 101 -7.73 15.30 8.16
N GLY A 102 -7.62 15.39 6.84
CA GLY A 102 -6.62 14.75 5.99
C GLY A 102 -6.91 13.28 5.65
N LEU A 103 -8.00 12.71 6.16
CA LEU A 103 -8.46 11.37 5.78
C LEU A 103 -9.48 11.46 4.64
N THR A 104 -9.50 10.45 3.78
CA THR A 104 -10.50 10.32 2.71
C THR A 104 -11.57 9.33 3.14
N ALA A 105 -12.84 9.74 3.15
CA ALA A 105 -13.97 8.82 3.26
C ALA A 105 -14.17 8.10 1.92
N LEU A 106 -14.11 6.77 1.93
CA LEU A 106 -14.35 5.91 0.76
C LEU A 106 -15.75 5.30 0.84
N GLU A 107 -16.71 6.05 0.30
CA GLU A 107 -18.13 5.65 0.18
C GLU A 107 -18.55 5.70 -1.30
N ALA A 108 -19.49 4.83 -1.70
CA ALA A 108 -20.04 4.88 -3.04
C ALA A 108 -20.78 6.22 -3.24
N GLY A 109 -20.35 7.01 -4.24
CA GLY A 109 -20.86 8.36 -4.48
C GLY A 109 -20.20 9.46 -3.63
N GLY A 110 -19.28 9.12 -2.71
CA GLY A 110 -18.61 10.06 -1.80
C GLY A 110 -17.39 10.80 -2.39
N GLY A 111 -17.30 10.87 -3.72
CA GLY A 111 -16.19 11.52 -4.43
C GLY A 111 -16.43 13.00 -4.75
N VAL A 112 -15.47 13.61 -5.46
CA VAL A 112 -15.66 14.95 -6.04
C VAL A 112 -16.83 14.89 -7.03
N PRO A 113 -17.86 15.75 -6.91
CA PRO A 113 -19.00 15.77 -7.83
C PRO A 113 -18.55 15.86 -9.29
N GLY A 114 -19.16 15.04 -10.16
CA GLY A 114 -18.79 14.95 -11.58
C GLY A 114 -17.53 14.12 -11.87
N ARG A 115 -16.92 13.48 -10.86
CA ARG A 115 -15.72 12.63 -11.05
C ARG A 115 -15.96 11.19 -10.59
N ASP A 116 -16.01 10.28 -11.56
CA ASP A 116 -16.15 8.84 -11.34
C ASP A 116 -14.81 8.17 -10.96
N TYR A 117 -14.20 8.61 -9.86
CA TYR A 117 -13.02 7.92 -9.35
C TYR A 117 -13.41 6.58 -8.72
N ILE A 118 -12.93 5.48 -9.31
CA ILE A 118 -13.23 4.09 -8.90
C ILE A 118 -13.21 3.85 -7.38
N PRO A 119 -12.25 4.40 -6.58
CA PRO A 119 -12.28 4.25 -5.12
C PRO A 119 -13.59 4.65 -4.43
N HIS A 120 -14.33 5.60 -5.03
CA HIS A 120 -15.63 6.13 -4.59
C HIS A 120 -16.82 5.48 -5.31
N THR A 121 -16.63 4.26 -5.82
CA THR A 121 -17.69 3.45 -6.46
C THR A 121 -17.71 2.04 -5.87
N ASP A 122 -18.78 1.31 -6.16
CA ASP A 122 -19.00 -0.10 -5.80
C ASP A 122 -18.21 -1.11 -6.68
N LYS A 123 -17.63 -0.62 -7.78
CA LYS A 123 -16.86 -1.40 -8.75
C LYS A 123 -15.57 -1.98 -8.15
N PRO A 124 -15.05 -3.11 -8.67
CA PRO A 124 -13.75 -3.61 -8.26
C PRO A 124 -12.64 -2.58 -8.53
N LEU A 125 -11.67 -2.52 -7.64
CA LEU A 125 -10.48 -1.68 -7.78
C LEU A 125 -9.28 -2.61 -8.01
N ASN A 126 -8.68 -2.55 -9.20
CA ASN A 126 -7.56 -3.41 -9.59
C ASN A 126 -6.28 -3.12 -8.78
N TRP A 127 -5.27 -3.99 -8.95
CA TRP A 127 -3.97 -3.86 -8.30
C TRP A 127 -3.36 -2.48 -8.50
N HIS A 128 -2.97 -1.86 -7.39
CA HIS A 128 -2.26 -0.58 -7.38
C HIS A 128 -1.50 -0.41 -6.06
N THR A 129 -0.67 0.63 -6.00
CA THR A 129 -0.18 1.25 -4.77
C THR A 129 -0.75 2.66 -4.70
N ASP A 130 -0.99 3.21 -3.52
CA ASP A 130 -1.56 4.54 -3.40
C ASP A 130 -0.56 5.64 -3.78
N GLY A 131 -1.08 6.76 -4.31
CA GLY A 131 -0.22 7.86 -4.79
C GLY A 131 0.59 7.53 -6.05
N TYR A 132 0.23 6.47 -6.80
CA TYR A 132 0.99 6.04 -7.99
C TYR A 132 1.10 7.12 -9.09
N TYR A 133 0.28 8.16 -9.04
CA TYR A 133 0.28 9.29 -9.96
C TYR A 133 0.92 10.56 -9.38
N ASN A 134 1.40 10.52 -8.14
CA ASN A 134 2.07 11.65 -7.50
C ASN A 134 3.48 11.84 -8.10
N PRO A 135 4.00 13.07 -8.10
CA PRO A 135 5.39 13.31 -8.45
C PRO A 135 6.34 12.77 -7.36
N PRO A 136 7.65 12.59 -7.67
CA PRO A 136 8.63 11.99 -6.76
C PRO A 136 8.72 12.63 -5.36
N GLU A 137 8.51 13.93 -5.25
CA GLU A 137 8.54 14.71 -4.01
C GLU A 137 7.30 14.51 -3.12
N GLN A 138 6.24 13.91 -3.66
CA GLN A 138 4.98 13.59 -2.97
C GLN A 138 4.73 12.08 -2.90
N ARG A 139 5.80 11.28 -2.79
CA ARG A 139 5.70 9.82 -2.69
C ARG A 139 4.95 9.41 -1.45
N VAL A 140 3.89 8.62 -1.64
CA VAL A 140 3.20 7.95 -0.54
C VAL A 140 4.02 6.72 -0.13
N HIS A 141 4.50 6.72 1.10
CA HIS A 141 5.31 5.66 1.70
C HIS A 141 4.50 4.72 2.59
N ALA A 142 3.39 5.19 3.16
CA ALA A 142 2.45 4.39 3.92
C ALA A 142 1.00 4.75 3.61
N MET A 143 0.12 3.79 3.84
CA MET A 143 -1.32 4.04 3.82
C MET A 143 -2.01 3.34 4.98
N THR A 144 -3.15 3.89 5.37
CA THR A 144 -4.04 3.29 6.36
C THR A 144 -5.44 3.15 5.78
N LEU A 145 -6.13 2.09 6.20
CA LEU A 145 -7.57 1.92 6.00
C LEU A 145 -8.20 1.64 7.36
N HIS A 146 -9.35 2.25 7.65
CA HIS A 146 -10.16 1.93 8.82
C HIS A 146 -11.59 1.62 8.38
N CYS A 147 -12.10 0.44 8.72
CA CYS A 147 -13.48 0.08 8.41
C CYS A 147 -14.41 0.63 9.49
N VAL A 148 -15.17 1.67 9.15
CA VAL A 148 -16.27 2.17 9.98
C VAL A 148 -17.49 1.29 9.77
N ARG A 149 -17.79 0.97 8.50
CA ARG A 149 -18.93 0.15 8.11
C ARG A 149 -18.56 -0.71 6.90
N ALA A 150 -18.74 -2.02 7.03
CA ALA A 150 -18.56 -2.94 5.91
C ALA A 150 -19.83 -3.01 5.05
N ALA A 151 -19.65 -3.25 3.74
CA ALA A 151 -20.77 -3.65 2.89
C ALA A 151 -21.33 -5.01 3.33
N PRO A 152 -22.63 -5.28 3.16
CA PRO A 152 -23.21 -6.60 3.41
C PRO A 152 -22.50 -7.69 2.60
N GLU A 153 -22.16 -7.40 1.34
CA GLU A 153 -21.52 -8.33 0.41
C GLU A 153 -20.27 -7.72 -0.26
N GLY A 154 -19.25 -8.54 -0.48
CA GLY A 154 -18.04 -8.15 -1.21
C GLY A 154 -17.11 -7.21 -0.45
N GLY A 155 -16.30 -6.44 -1.19
CA GLY A 155 -15.43 -5.41 -0.63
C GLY A 155 -14.18 -5.91 0.11
N ALA A 156 -13.82 -7.18 -0.05
CA ALA A 156 -12.59 -7.73 0.48
C ALA A 156 -11.38 -7.08 -0.18
N ASN A 157 -10.35 -6.78 0.62
CA ASN A 157 -9.06 -6.34 0.12
C ASN A 157 -8.18 -7.56 -0.17
N THR A 158 -7.34 -7.48 -1.18
CA THR A 158 -6.21 -8.38 -1.37
C THR A 158 -4.93 -7.58 -1.26
N LEU A 159 -3.98 -8.02 -0.43
CA LEU A 159 -2.74 -7.34 -0.11
C LEU A 159 -1.54 -8.20 -0.50
N LEU A 160 -0.48 -7.57 -1.01
CA LEU A 160 0.76 -8.25 -1.39
C LEU A 160 1.98 -7.36 -1.16
N ASP A 161 2.92 -7.89 -0.37
CA ASP A 161 4.16 -7.22 0.00
C ASP A 161 5.05 -6.96 -1.23
N PRO A 162 5.44 -5.69 -1.50
CA PRO A 162 6.29 -5.37 -2.63
C PRO A 162 7.64 -6.07 -2.64
N GLU A 163 8.20 -6.37 -1.46
CA GLU A 163 9.48 -7.08 -1.36
C GLU A 163 9.35 -8.55 -1.77
N ILE A 164 8.19 -9.16 -1.56
CA ILE A 164 7.92 -10.52 -2.07
C ILE A 164 7.79 -10.51 -3.59
N VAL A 165 7.13 -9.50 -4.16
CA VAL A 165 7.06 -9.32 -5.62
C VAL A 165 8.45 -9.14 -6.20
N TYR A 166 9.26 -8.28 -5.60
CA TYR A 166 10.66 -8.05 -5.98
C TYR A 166 11.47 -9.36 -5.95
N ILE A 167 11.40 -10.12 -4.86
CA ILE A 167 12.10 -11.41 -4.72
C ILE A 167 11.70 -12.37 -5.84
N ARG A 168 10.40 -12.55 -6.07
CA ARG A 168 9.91 -13.50 -7.08
C ARG A 168 10.36 -13.10 -8.49
N LEU A 169 10.29 -11.81 -8.83
CA LEU A 169 10.74 -11.33 -10.13
C LEU A 169 12.26 -11.43 -10.30
N ARG A 170 13.03 -11.11 -9.26
CA ARG A 170 14.50 -11.22 -9.29
C ARG A 170 14.97 -12.67 -9.37
N ASP A 171 14.28 -13.59 -8.68
CA ASP A 171 14.55 -15.02 -8.76
C ASP A 171 14.23 -15.58 -10.15
N GLU A 172 13.20 -15.07 -10.83
CA GLU A 172 12.86 -15.45 -12.21
C GLU A 172 13.88 -14.89 -13.21
N ASN A 173 14.15 -13.58 -13.15
CA ASN A 173 15.16 -12.93 -13.97
C ASN A 173 15.55 -11.55 -13.37
N PRO A 174 16.82 -11.30 -12.98
CA PRO A 174 17.25 -9.99 -12.47
C PRO A 174 17.06 -8.85 -13.49
N ASP A 175 17.03 -9.14 -14.80
CA ASP A 175 16.76 -8.12 -15.83
C ASP A 175 15.32 -7.59 -15.75
N HIS A 176 14.38 -8.38 -15.20
CA HIS A 176 13.03 -7.88 -14.93
C HIS A 176 13.06 -6.75 -13.91
N ILE A 177 13.85 -6.91 -12.85
CA ILE A 177 14.05 -5.84 -11.85
C ILE A 177 14.77 -4.66 -12.48
N ALA A 178 15.83 -4.88 -13.26
CA ALA A 178 16.54 -3.79 -13.94
C ALA A 178 15.60 -2.95 -14.81
N ALA A 179 14.72 -3.60 -15.58
CA ALA A 179 13.72 -2.93 -16.39
C ALA A 179 12.69 -2.17 -15.54
N LEU A 180 12.13 -2.81 -14.50
CA LEU A 180 11.11 -2.22 -13.62
C LEU A 180 11.67 -1.12 -12.68
N MET A 181 12.99 -1.04 -12.51
CA MET A 181 13.65 0.04 -11.79
C MET A 181 14.05 1.22 -12.70
N HIS A 182 13.84 1.12 -14.01
CA HIS A 182 14.19 2.22 -14.91
C HIS A 182 13.30 3.45 -14.66
N PRO A 183 13.86 4.67 -14.63
CA PRO A 183 13.11 5.90 -14.31
C PRO A 183 11.97 6.20 -15.27
N GLU A 184 11.99 5.63 -16.48
CA GLU A 184 10.97 5.84 -17.51
C GLU A 184 10.13 4.59 -17.79
N VAL A 185 10.18 3.55 -16.94
CA VAL A 185 9.50 2.28 -17.26
C VAL A 185 7.98 2.42 -17.35
N MET A 186 7.37 3.21 -16.46
CA MET A 186 5.92 3.37 -16.37
C MET A 186 5.53 4.85 -16.41
N THR A 187 4.85 5.24 -17.48
CA THR A 187 4.38 6.62 -17.71
C THR A 187 2.86 6.68 -17.60
N ILE A 188 2.39 7.57 -16.72
CA ILE A 188 0.99 7.92 -16.56
C ILE A 188 0.78 9.25 -17.28
N PRO A 189 -0.05 9.30 -18.35
CA PRO A 189 -0.39 10.51 -19.08
C PRO A 189 -0.94 11.59 -18.17
N ALA A 190 -0.96 12.82 -18.67
CA ALA A 190 -1.66 13.91 -18.02
C ALA A 190 -3.14 13.57 -17.79
N ASN A 191 -3.69 14.06 -16.69
CA ASN A 191 -5.13 14.04 -16.46
C ASN A 191 -5.68 15.39 -16.90
N VAL A 192 -6.34 15.41 -18.05
CA VAL A 192 -7.00 16.60 -18.61
C VAL A 192 -8.51 16.45 -18.42
N GLN A 193 -9.16 17.45 -17.84
CA GLN A 193 -10.60 17.51 -17.63
C GLN A 193 -11.12 18.84 -18.15
N ASP A 194 -12.17 18.81 -18.98
CA ASP A 194 -12.78 20.00 -19.59
C ASP A 194 -11.77 20.95 -20.28
N GLY A 195 -10.69 20.37 -20.82
CA GLY A 195 -9.60 21.12 -21.46
C GLY A 195 -8.51 21.62 -20.50
N GLU A 196 -8.69 21.50 -19.19
CA GLU A 196 -7.71 21.88 -18.18
C GLU A 196 -6.87 20.68 -17.70
N GLU A 197 -5.56 20.86 -17.67
CA GLU A 197 -4.66 19.86 -17.08
C GLU A 197 -4.70 19.96 -15.55
N ILE A 198 -5.31 18.97 -14.90
CA ILE A 198 -5.40 18.91 -13.44
C ILE A 198 -4.31 18.04 -12.81
N ARG A 199 -3.55 17.30 -13.64
CA ARG A 199 -2.33 16.60 -13.23
C ARG A 199 -1.44 16.41 -14.46
N PRO A 200 -0.15 16.78 -14.41
CA PRO A 200 0.78 16.56 -15.51
C PRO A 200 1.08 15.07 -15.73
N VAL A 201 1.73 14.79 -16.86
CA VAL A 201 2.34 13.47 -17.12
C VAL A 201 3.31 13.10 -16.01
N GLN A 202 3.36 11.83 -15.64
CA GLN A 202 4.24 11.31 -14.58
C GLN A 202 4.88 10.00 -15.00
N SER A 203 6.18 10.05 -15.26
CA SER A 203 7.03 8.89 -15.54
C SER A 203 7.78 8.49 -14.28
N GLY A 204 8.00 7.19 -14.10
CA GLY A 204 8.73 6.71 -12.94
C GLY A 204 8.99 5.21 -12.97
N PRO A 205 9.90 4.74 -12.11
CA PRO A 205 10.13 3.32 -11.92
C PRO A 205 8.94 2.66 -11.21
N VAL A 206 8.76 1.35 -11.42
CA VAL A 206 7.84 0.53 -10.62
C VAL A 206 8.46 0.22 -9.26
N PHE A 207 9.76 -0.11 -9.25
CA PHE A 207 10.55 -0.32 -8.03
C PHE A 207 11.62 0.76 -7.91
N SER A 208 11.77 1.36 -6.74
CA SER A 208 12.89 2.25 -6.46
C SER A 208 13.43 2.02 -5.06
N VAL A 209 14.66 2.43 -4.80
CA VAL A 209 15.23 2.41 -3.46
C VAL A 209 15.20 3.84 -2.94
N THR A 210 14.58 4.04 -1.79
CA THR A 210 14.56 5.33 -1.10
C THR A 210 15.97 5.64 -0.61
N PRO A 211 16.63 6.71 -1.09
CA PRO A 211 18.03 7.00 -0.76
C PRO A 211 18.28 7.18 0.74
N GLU A 212 17.31 7.75 1.45
CA GLU A 212 17.43 8.13 2.86
C GLU A 212 17.45 6.90 3.79
N THR A 213 16.72 5.85 3.43
CA THR A 213 16.49 4.67 4.29
C THR A 213 17.01 3.36 3.70
N GLY A 214 17.36 3.36 2.41
CA GLY A 214 17.72 2.14 1.67
C GLY A 214 16.55 1.16 1.48
N THR A 215 15.30 1.59 1.72
CA THR A 215 14.12 0.70 1.61
C THR A 215 13.54 0.67 0.21
N LEU A 216 12.94 -0.45 -0.18
CA LEU A 216 12.20 -0.57 -1.42
C LEU A 216 10.90 0.27 -1.37
N HIS A 217 10.69 1.06 -2.40
CA HIS A 217 9.44 1.77 -2.69
C HIS A 217 8.84 1.22 -3.98
N THR A 218 7.51 1.25 -4.05
CA THR A 218 6.78 0.78 -5.22
C THR A 218 5.74 1.76 -5.68
N ARG A 219 5.64 1.89 -7.01
CA ARG A 219 4.67 2.70 -7.72
C ARG A 219 4.06 1.86 -8.83
N TYR A 220 2.79 1.48 -8.70
CA TYR A 220 2.15 0.61 -9.69
C TYR A 220 0.66 0.84 -9.85
N THR A 221 0.15 0.60 -11.05
CA THR A 221 -1.28 0.47 -11.31
C THR A 221 -1.53 -0.50 -12.48
N ALA A 222 -2.50 -1.41 -12.30
CA ALA A 222 -2.97 -2.32 -13.34
C ALA A 222 -4.08 -1.69 -14.22
N ARG A 223 -4.06 -0.37 -14.39
CA ARG A 223 -4.99 0.32 -15.31
C ARG A 223 -4.57 0.05 -16.75
N GLY A 224 -5.32 -0.82 -17.44
CA GLY A 224 -5.02 -1.18 -18.83
C GLY A 224 -5.27 -0.06 -19.85
N ARG A 225 -6.11 0.92 -19.52
CA ARG A 225 -6.29 2.12 -20.35
C ARG A 225 -5.43 3.23 -19.75
N SER A 226 -4.57 3.80 -20.60
CA SER A 226 -3.73 4.97 -20.32
C SER A 226 -2.33 4.73 -19.72
N ILE A 227 -1.88 3.53 -19.36
CA ILE A 227 -0.47 3.37 -18.95
C ILE A 227 0.43 3.15 -20.17
N LEU A 228 1.48 3.95 -20.27
CA LEU A 228 2.50 3.82 -21.31
C LEU A 228 3.74 3.17 -20.70
N TRP A 229 4.10 1.99 -21.19
CA TRP A 229 5.32 1.30 -20.79
C TRP A 229 6.48 1.65 -21.71
N ARG A 230 7.71 1.68 -21.18
CA ARG A 230 8.93 1.85 -22.00
C ARG A 230 8.96 0.76 -23.09
N LYS A 231 9.21 1.18 -24.33
CA LYS A 231 9.15 0.30 -25.51
C LYS A 231 10.45 -0.46 -25.72
N ASP A 232 10.62 -1.55 -24.99
CA ASP A 232 11.70 -2.51 -25.24
C ASP A 232 11.30 -3.94 -24.84
N PRO A 233 11.95 -4.96 -25.41
CA PRO A 233 11.61 -6.36 -25.14
C PRO A 233 11.74 -6.73 -23.66
N THR A 234 12.76 -6.24 -22.95
CA THR A 234 12.99 -6.54 -21.54
C THR A 234 11.90 -5.96 -20.66
N THR A 235 11.49 -4.71 -20.87
CA THR A 235 10.34 -4.11 -20.17
C THR A 235 9.06 -4.89 -20.43
N THR A 236 8.83 -5.32 -21.68
CA THR A 236 7.62 -6.07 -22.03
C THR A 236 7.57 -7.41 -21.28
N ALA A 237 8.68 -8.15 -21.25
CA ALA A 237 8.81 -9.40 -20.49
C ALA A 237 8.62 -9.18 -18.98
N ALA A 238 9.22 -8.12 -18.44
CA ALA A 238 9.14 -7.78 -17.01
C ALA A 238 7.72 -7.39 -16.58
N VAL A 239 7.02 -6.60 -17.38
CA VAL A 239 5.61 -6.22 -17.13
C VAL A 239 4.72 -7.45 -17.19
N GLN A 240 4.89 -8.32 -18.20
CA GLN A 240 4.14 -9.57 -18.27
C GLN A 240 4.41 -10.47 -17.07
N ALA A 241 5.65 -10.57 -16.59
CA ALA A 241 5.98 -11.34 -15.39
C ALA A 241 5.30 -10.76 -14.14
N LEU A 242 5.31 -9.43 -13.98
CA LEU A 242 4.61 -8.76 -12.90
C LEU A 242 3.10 -9.00 -12.96
N GLU A 243 2.49 -8.88 -14.14
CA GLU A 243 1.05 -9.11 -14.34
C GLU A 243 0.66 -10.57 -14.06
N ARG A 244 1.44 -11.54 -14.54
CA ARG A 244 1.25 -12.96 -14.21
C ARG A 244 1.30 -13.20 -12.71
N LEU A 245 2.32 -12.66 -12.03
CA LEU A 245 2.49 -12.80 -10.59
C LEU A 245 1.30 -12.23 -9.81
N LEU A 246 0.84 -11.04 -10.20
CA LEU A 246 -0.31 -10.38 -9.57
C LEU A 246 -1.64 -11.11 -9.84
N ALA A 247 -1.78 -11.77 -10.99
CA ALA A 247 -2.97 -12.54 -11.35
C ALA A 247 -3.04 -13.90 -10.64
N GLU A 248 -1.92 -14.62 -10.57
CA GLU A 248 -1.82 -15.94 -9.92
C GLU A 248 -1.95 -15.86 -8.40
N GLY A 249 -1.48 -14.77 -7.79
CA GLY A 249 -1.37 -14.64 -6.35
C GLY A 249 -0.34 -15.61 -5.77
N GLY A 250 -0.66 -16.21 -4.63
CA GLY A 250 0.13 -17.27 -4.01
C GLY A 250 0.18 -17.19 -2.49
N ARG A 251 1.11 -17.95 -1.90
CA ARG A 251 1.23 -18.14 -0.44
C ARG A 251 1.49 -16.88 0.40
N HIS A 252 1.81 -15.76 -0.23
CA HIS A 252 2.08 -14.47 0.45
C HIS A 252 1.07 -13.39 0.02
N THR A 253 -0.03 -13.79 -0.61
CA THR A 253 -1.12 -12.90 -1.00
C THR A 253 -2.26 -13.06 0.01
N PHE A 254 -2.57 -12.00 0.74
CA PHE A 254 -3.55 -12.03 1.83
C PHE A 254 -4.86 -11.39 1.38
N ARG A 255 -5.94 -12.17 1.33
CA ARG A 255 -7.28 -11.67 1.04
C ARG A 255 -8.10 -11.59 2.32
N TYR A 256 -8.65 -10.42 2.62
CA TYR A 256 -9.39 -10.18 3.85
C TYR A 256 -10.48 -9.12 3.70
N ARG A 257 -11.66 -9.38 4.24
CA ARG A 257 -12.75 -8.39 4.35
C ARG A 257 -12.74 -7.83 5.76
N LEU A 258 -12.36 -6.56 5.90
CA LEU A 258 -12.38 -5.85 7.17
C LEU A 258 -13.80 -5.81 7.74
N SER A 259 -13.90 -6.07 9.03
CA SER A 259 -15.07 -5.84 9.86
C SER A 259 -15.02 -4.42 10.45
N PRO A 260 -16.16 -3.85 10.87
CA PRO A 260 -16.17 -2.59 11.61
C PRO A 260 -15.23 -2.64 12.81
N GLY A 261 -14.38 -1.62 12.96
CA GLY A 261 -13.35 -1.56 14.01
C GLY A 261 -11.99 -2.14 13.60
N GLU A 262 -11.87 -2.76 12.43
CA GLU A 262 -10.58 -3.24 11.90
C GLU A 262 -9.96 -2.25 10.92
N GLY A 263 -8.64 -2.29 10.81
CA GLY A 263 -7.94 -1.47 9.84
C GLY A 263 -6.61 -2.03 9.37
N VAL A 264 -6.22 -1.65 8.16
CA VAL A 264 -4.90 -1.95 7.58
C VAL A 264 -3.98 -0.79 7.87
N ILE A 265 -2.75 -1.08 8.29
CA ILE A 265 -1.63 -0.14 8.30
C ILE A 265 -0.50 -0.78 7.51
N CYS A 266 0.00 -0.13 6.47
CA CYS A 266 1.02 -0.73 5.62
C CYS A 266 1.94 0.31 4.99
N ASN A 267 3.12 -0.15 4.58
CA ASN A 267 4.09 0.61 3.81
C ASN A 267 3.72 0.63 2.32
N ASN A 268 2.48 1.08 2.04
CA ASN A 268 1.92 1.25 0.71
C ASN A 268 2.07 0.03 -0.22
N VAL A 269 1.65 -1.14 0.28
CA VAL A 269 1.78 -2.43 -0.42
C VAL A 269 0.91 -2.50 -1.68
N PHE A 270 1.19 -3.46 -2.57
CA PHE A 270 0.26 -3.76 -3.67
C PHE A 270 -1.08 -4.17 -3.07
N HIS A 271 -2.15 -3.54 -3.52
CA HIS A 271 -3.48 -3.88 -3.04
C HIS A 271 -4.54 -3.72 -4.13
N ARG A 272 -5.62 -4.49 -3.96
CA ARG A 272 -6.84 -4.41 -4.75
C ARG A 272 -8.04 -4.63 -3.86
N ARG A 273 -9.23 -4.26 -4.34
CA ARG A 273 -10.50 -4.47 -3.64
C ARG A 273 -11.49 -5.13 -4.58
N ASP A 274 -12.16 -6.17 -4.09
CA ASP A 274 -13.31 -6.74 -4.79
C ASP A 274 -14.43 -5.69 -4.94
N GLY A 275 -15.31 -5.89 -5.93
CA GLY A 275 -16.57 -5.16 -5.97
C GLY A 275 -17.40 -5.43 -4.71
N PHE A 276 -18.32 -4.53 -4.38
CA PHE A 276 -19.22 -4.70 -3.25
C PHE A 276 -20.64 -4.28 -3.60
N ARG A 277 -21.60 -4.63 -2.75
CA ARG A 277 -22.99 -4.22 -2.91
C ARG A 277 -23.44 -3.51 -1.64
N ASP A 278 -23.86 -2.26 -1.79
CA ASP A 278 -24.47 -1.49 -0.71
C ASP A 278 -25.97 -1.74 -0.60
N PRO A 279 -26.55 -1.58 0.60
CA PRO A 279 -28.00 -1.55 0.75
C PRO A 279 -28.62 -0.34 0.03
N PRO A 280 -29.94 -0.36 -0.25
CA PRO A 280 -30.62 0.75 -0.91
C PRO A 280 -30.55 2.09 -0.17
N ALA A 281 -30.39 2.04 1.16
CA ALA A 281 -30.24 3.22 2.02
C ALA A 281 -28.77 3.66 2.04
N PRO A 282 -28.37 4.76 1.36
CA PRO A 282 -26.96 5.11 1.16
C PRO A 282 -26.19 5.34 2.47
N GLN A 283 -26.84 5.86 3.51
CA GLN A 283 -26.26 6.07 4.83
C GLN A 283 -25.85 4.78 5.55
N LEU A 284 -26.30 3.62 5.06
CA LEU A 284 -25.93 2.30 5.54
C LEU A 284 -24.88 1.62 4.64
N GLY A 285 -24.45 2.28 3.55
CA GLY A 285 -23.45 1.79 2.60
C GLY A 285 -22.04 1.73 3.17
N ARG A 286 -21.13 0.98 2.57
CA ARG A 286 -19.76 0.81 3.07
C ARG A 286 -19.06 2.14 3.30
N LEU A 287 -18.44 2.30 4.48
CA LEU A 287 -17.58 3.43 4.84
C LEU A 287 -16.22 2.94 5.31
N VAL A 288 -15.18 3.33 4.59
CA VAL A 288 -13.79 3.12 4.98
C VAL A 288 -13.06 4.45 4.97
N LEU A 289 -12.38 4.79 6.06
CA LEU A 289 -11.51 5.97 6.12
C LEU A 289 -10.12 5.58 5.65
N ARG A 290 -9.51 6.40 4.80
CA ARG A 290 -8.17 6.17 4.26
C ARG A 290 -7.23 7.31 4.57
N GLY A 291 -6.06 6.99 5.11
CA GLY A 291 -4.92 7.90 5.19
C GLY A 291 -3.83 7.52 4.19
N ARG A 292 -3.16 8.52 3.62
CA ARG A 292 -1.97 8.35 2.77
C ARG A 292 -0.88 9.23 3.34
N TYR A 293 0.31 8.68 3.52
CA TYR A 293 1.37 9.36 4.26
C TYR A 293 2.66 9.42 3.45
N TYR A 294 3.34 10.55 3.55
CA TYR A 294 4.73 10.69 3.08
C TYR A 294 5.72 10.01 4.05
N ASP A 295 5.25 9.61 5.23
CA ASP A 295 6.01 8.82 6.18
C ASP A 295 5.89 7.32 5.90
N ARG A 296 6.90 6.58 6.36
CA ARG A 296 6.90 5.12 6.40
C ARG A 296 6.63 4.68 7.83
N VAL A 297 5.97 3.53 8.01
CA VAL A 297 5.74 2.97 9.34
C VAL A 297 7.07 2.71 10.03
N THR A 298 7.22 3.25 11.22
CA THR A 298 8.36 3.02 12.12
C THR A 298 7.85 2.87 13.55
N ALA A 299 8.61 2.19 14.41
CA ALA A 299 8.34 2.30 15.84
C ALA A 299 8.82 3.69 16.26
N GLU A 300 7.92 4.55 16.75
CA GLU A 300 8.31 5.83 17.33
C GLU A 300 9.28 5.57 18.49
N LYS A 301 10.49 6.12 18.40
CA LYS A 301 11.41 6.14 19.54
C LYS A 301 10.97 7.32 20.40
N ARG A 302 10.50 7.05 21.61
CA ARG A 302 10.32 8.12 22.59
C ARG A 302 11.69 8.71 22.88
N GLU A 303 11.89 9.98 22.55
CA GLU A 303 12.95 10.76 23.18
C GLU A 303 12.54 10.88 24.66
N ASN A 304 13.38 10.31 25.54
CA ASN A 304 13.22 10.44 26.99
C ASN A 304 13.57 11.86 27.43
#